data_AF-A0A9W9YRY9-F1
#
_entry.id   AF-A0A9W9YRY9-F1
#
_cell.length_a   1.000
_cell.length_b   1.000
_cell.length_c   1.000
_cell.angle_alpha   90.00
_cell.angle_beta   90.00
_cell.angle_gamma   90.00
#
_symmetry.space_group_name_H-M   'P 1'
#
loop_
_entity.id
_entity.type
_entity.pdbx_description
1 polymer ?
#
loop_
_entity_poly.entity_id
_entity_poly.type
_entity_poly.pdbx_seq_one_letter_code
_entity_poly.pdbx_strand_id
1 'polypeptide(L)' 'SCQGQANENYKDPNNCYGFITCSNGLAYHMDCPAGLKYNEQTDQCDLPQNVTC' A
#
# COMPACT_ATOMS: atom_id res chain seq x y z
N SER A 1 -1.02 10.11 9.92
CA SER A 1 0.37 10.64 9.85
C SER A 1 1.32 9.49 10.17
N CYS A 2 2.44 9.36 9.45
CA CYS A 2 3.45 8.31 9.65
C CYS A 2 4.35 8.55 10.87
N GLN A 3 3.88 9.31 11.86
CA GLN A 3 4.72 9.84 12.93
C GLN A 3 5.04 8.72 13.93
N GLY A 4 6.25 8.17 13.84
CA GLY A 4 6.68 6.99 14.60
C GLY A 4 6.43 5.65 13.90
N GLN A 5 6.00 5.66 12.63
CA GLN A 5 5.91 4.45 11.82
C GLN A 5 7.25 4.17 11.13
N ALA A 6 7.57 2.89 10.94
CA ALA A 6 8.72 2.48 10.18
C ALA A 6 8.58 2.91 8.70
N ASN A 7 9.69 2.96 7.96
CA ASN A 7 9.67 3.22 6.52
C ASN A 7 9.12 1.98 5.78
N GLU A 8 7.82 1.76 5.94
CA GLU A 8 7.08 0.59 5.47
C GLU A 8 5.89 1.03 4.62
N ASN A 9 5.30 0.07 3.93
CA ASN A 9 4.10 0.22 3.13
C ASN A 9 2.88 -0.35 3.88
N TYR A 10 1.78 0.36 3.80
CA TYR A 10 0.53 0.04 4.47
C TYR A 10 -0.60 0.00 3.46
N LYS A 11 -1.58 -0.88 3.65
CA LYS A 11 -2.78 -0.88 2.79
C LYS A 11 -3.52 0.45 2.91
N ASP A 12 -4.00 0.95 1.78
CA ASP A 12 -4.92 2.08 1.78
C ASP A 12 -6.35 1.57 2.07
N PRO A 13 -7.00 1.99 3.17
CA PRO A 13 -8.34 1.52 3.54
C PRO A 13 -9.44 1.97 2.56
N ASN A 14 -9.17 2.97 1.73
CA ASN A 14 -10.12 3.50 0.76
C ASN A 14 -9.77 3.12 -0.69
N ASN A 15 -8.56 2.62 -0.95
CA ASN A 15 -8.09 2.27 -2.29
C ASN A 15 -7.29 0.97 -2.31
N CYS A 16 -7.95 -0.15 -2.63
CA CYS A 16 -7.29 -1.44 -2.79
C CYS A 16 -6.23 -1.48 -3.90
N TYR A 17 -6.33 -0.56 -4.87
CA TYR A 17 -5.44 -0.46 -6.02
C TYR A 17 -4.25 0.46 -5.73
N GLY A 18 -3.99 0.76 -4.47
CA GLY A 18 -2.85 1.54 -4.02
C GLY A 18 -2.48 1.22 -2.58
N PHE A 19 -1.42 1.87 -2.12
CA PHE A 19 -0.90 1.73 -0.76
C PHE A 19 -0.34 3.05 -0.26
N ILE A 20 -0.17 3.12 1.05
CA ILE A 20 0.42 4.27 1.72
C ILE A 20 1.84 3.88 2.09
N THR A 21 2.84 4.60 1.57
CA THR A 21 4.23 4.43 1.98
C THR A 21 4.64 5.55 2.92
N CYS A 22 5.33 5.21 3.99
CA CYS A 22 5.89 6.16 4.94
C CYS A 22 7.37 6.39 4.64
N SER A 23 7.76 7.65 4.43
CA SER A 23 9.17 8.01 4.26
C SER A 23 9.47 9.33 4.95
N ASN A 24 10.48 9.35 5.82
CA ASN A 24 10.88 10.52 6.61
C ASN A 24 9.72 11.15 7.41
N GLY A 25 8.81 10.32 7.94
CA GLY A 25 7.65 10.77 8.70
C GLY A 25 6.49 11.33 7.87
N LEU A 26 6.62 11.30 6.54
CA LEU A 26 5.58 11.73 5.60
C LEU A 26 4.90 10.51 4.96
N ALA A 27 3.58 10.61 4.79
CA ALA A 27 2.77 9.60 4.12
C ALA A 27 2.62 9.97 2.65
N TYR A 28 2.82 9.00 1.76
CA TYR A 28 2.62 9.14 0.34
C TYR A 28 1.65 8.06 -0.14
N HIS A 29 0.65 8.45 -0.93
CA HIS A 29 -0.22 7.49 -1.61
C HIS A 29 0.46 7.08 -2.91
N MET A 30 0.58 5.77 -3.11
CA MET A 30 1.16 5.15 -4.28
C MET A 30 0.10 4.28 -4.94
N ASP A 31 -0.10 4.47 -6.25
CA ASP A 31 -0.99 3.61 -7.02
C ASP A 31 -0.23 2.38 -7.52
N CYS A 32 -0.90 1.23 -7.48
CA CYS A 32 -0.43 0.05 -8.17
C CYS A 32 -0.61 0.19 -9.68
N PRO A 33 0.17 -0.56 -10.49
CA PRO A 33 -0.09 -0.67 -11.91
C PRO A 33 -1.53 -1.09 -12.19
N ALA A 34 -2.06 -0.66 -13.35
CA ALA A 34 -3.46 -0.82 -13.70
C ALA A 34 -3.97 -2.26 -13.49
N GLY A 35 -5.01 -2.40 -12.66
CA GLY A 35 -5.67 -3.68 -12.38
C GLY A 35 -5.02 -4.52 -11.27
N LEU A 36 -3.92 -4.07 -10.67
CA LEU A 36 -3.28 -4.75 -9.54
C LEU A 36 -3.69 -4.14 -8.20
N LYS A 37 -3.73 -4.96 -7.15
CA LYS A 37 -4.03 -4.55 -5.78
C LYS A 37 -2.80 -4.69 -4.90
N TYR A 38 -2.67 -3.83 -3.90
CA TYR A 38 -1.57 -3.95 -2.95
C TYR A 38 -1.76 -5.16 -2.02
N ASN A 39 -0.80 -6.08 -2.03
CA ASN A 39 -0.75 -7.25 -1.18
C ASN A 39 0.14 -6.97 0.05
N GLU A 40 -0.46 -6.77 1.21
CA GLU A 40 0.27 -6.50 2.47
C GLU A 40 1.13 -7.69 2.95
N GLN A 41 0.86 -8.91 2.46
CA GLN A 41 1.63 -10.10 2.84
C GLN A 41 2.96 -10.19 2.08
N THR A 42 2.99 -9.71 0.84
CA THR A 42 4.17 -9.76 -0.03
C THR A 42 4.82 -8.39 -0.21
N ASP A 43 4.21 -7.33 0.31
CA ASP A 43 4.61 -5.93 0.14
C ASP A 43 4.74 -5.52 -1.34
N GLN A 44 3.80 -5.98 -2.18
CA GLN A 44 3.83 -5.78 -3.64
C GLN A 44 2.44 -5.65 -4.23
N CYS A 45 2.35 -5.05 -5.42
CA CYS A 45 1.13 -5.06 -6.22
C CYS A 45 0.95 -6.44 -6.88
N ASP A 46 -0.16 -7.09 -6.60
CA ASP A 46 -0.49 -8.45 -7.05
C ASP A 46 -1.88 -8.49 -7.68
N LEU A 47 -2.20 -9.61 -8.33
CA LEU A 47 -3.46 -9.81 -9.01
C LEU A 47 -4.64 -9.80 -8.01
N PRO A 48 -5.82 -9.27 -8.40
CA PRO A 48 -6.96 -9.11 -7.50
C PRO A 48 -7.44 -10.39 -6.79
N GLN A 49 -7.21 -11.57 -7.37
CA GLN A 49 -7.57 -12.85 -6.77
C GLN A 49 -6.63 -13.29 -5.63
N ASN A 50 -5.43 -12.72 -5.54
CA ASN A 50 -4.43 -13.03 -4.51
C ASN A 50 -4.55 -12.08 -3.30
N VAL A 51 -5.36 -11.02 -3.40
CA VAL A 51 -5.45 -9.95 -2.42
C VAL A 51 -6.89 -9.78 -1.92
N THR A 52 -7.07 -9.97 -0.62
CA THR A 52 -8.31 -9.58 0.07
C THR A 52 -8.19 -8.12 0.48
N CYS A 53 -9.00 -7.30 -0.19
CA CYS A 53 -9.36 -5.97 0.28
C CYS A 53 -10.76 -6.10 0.93
#